data_AF-A0A9P7GF39-F1
#
_entry.id   AF-A0A9P7GF39-F1
#
_cell.length_a   1.000
_cell.length_b   1.000
_cell.length_c   1.000
_cell.angle_alpha   90.00
_cell.angle_beta   90.00
_cell.angle_gamma   90.00
#
_symmetry.space_group_name_H-M   'P 1'
#
loop_
_entity.id
_entity.type
_entity.pdbx_description
1 polymer ?
#
loop_
_entity_poly.entity_id
_entity_poly.type
_entity_poly.pdbx_seq_one_letter_code
_entity_poly.pdbx_strand_id
1 'polypeptide(L)'
;MATPTPLQLPISKEKLDEINTHLRTLAPEDILKWAIENMPSLYQTTAFGLTGLVAIDMLAKITTSPPPLIFLDTLYHFRETYELVEEVKKRYNTPIHVYVPEGCDEVKAFEAKHGEKLWETDEDTYDFVVKVEPAQRAYAELGVKAVITGRRASQGGDRASLQPLEIDSTGLLKLNPLFQWNFHLVEWYIKENNVPRNKLLDQGYRSVGDWHSTVKVGEGQDERAGRWAGKEKSECGLHKDYFAMKAQAKVAVGTVDFGPEERNFPPLPVIHARAIELQVFTHRSYFARPTHIFEDHPDDPSPDNEKFEHLGDAVLGLSVTSLLMQMYPGLRVGPSTKIRALIVGNATLAEISLKYKLPDRLRLHPAQAITLRASTHVQADVLESFIGGLYHERGLEAVRGWLDPLFTPYATAAYRLVRTQHGLPALPTPSSSPRLSSPPATPHALTPMTTIGHLALFNQHLQKGDRQVEWIYSDSPDHDDGKGGVTEVKGTKTTPVWFVRVLVDGEFYGRGRGNTKKAARNEAAKLGLEKMGIFV
;
A
#
# COMPACT_ATOMS: atom_id res chain seq x y z
N MET A 1 -0.09 34.06 -17.03
CA MET A 1 0.69 34.89 -16.09
C MET A 1 1.98 34.16 -15.80
N ALA A 2 3.12 34.86 -15.81
CA ALA A 2 4.41 34.24 -15.47
C ALA A 2 4.34 33.73 -14.03
N THR A 3 4.56 32.43 -13.83
CA THR A 3 4.63 31.81 -12.51
C THR A 3 5.91 32.30 -11.83
N PRO A 4 5.92 32.64 -10.52
CA PRO A 4 7.17 32.88 -9.83
C PRO A 4 8.08 31.65 -9.97
N THR A 5 9.34 31.90 -10.29
CA THR A 5 10.38 30.89 -10.53
C THR A 5 11.43 31.02 -9.41
N PRO A 6 11.71 29.96 -8.63
CA PRO A 6 11.03 28.65 -8.63
C PRO A 6 9.59 28.72 -8.09
N LEU A 7 8.81 27.68 -8.36
CA LEU A 7 7.43 27.51 -7.89
C LEU A 7 7.36 27.72 -6.37
N GLN A 8 6.44 28.58 -5.96
CA GLN A 8 6.14 28.78 -4.54
C GLN A 8 5.16 27.71 -4.07
N LEU A 9 5.52 27.00 -3.00
CA LEU A 9 4.67 26.02 -2.34
C LEU A 9 3.87 26.71 -1.20
N PRO A 10 2.60 26.31 -0.94
CA PRO A 10 1.85 25.24 -1.61
C PRO A 10 1.27 25.67 -2.97
N ILE A 11 1.07 24.72 -3.88
CA ILE A 11 0.46 24.94 -5.19
C ILE A 11 -1.03 24.57 -5.12
N SER A 12 -1.92 25.43 -5.66
CA SER A 12 -3.35 25.12 -5.74
C SER A 12 -3.62 24.02 -6.77
N LYS A 13 -4.79 23.36 -6.66
CA LYS A 13 -5.18 22.30 -7.59
C LYS A 13 -5.32 22.84 -9.02
N GLU A 14 -5.91 24.00 -9.18
CA GLU A 14 -6.10 24.67 -10.47
C GLU A 14 -4.74 24.95 -11.12
N LYS A 15 -3.77 25.40 -10.32
CA LYS A 15 -2.43 25.68 -10.82
C LYS A 15 -1.68 24.40 -11.20
N LEU A 16 -1.84 23.33 -10.42
CA LEU A 16 -1.29 22.01 -10.75
C LEU A 16 -1.88 21.47 -12.06
N ASP A 17 -3.18 21.64 -12.27
CA ASP A 17 -3.89 21.22 -13.49
C ASP A 17 -3.43 22.02 -14.72
N GLU A 18 -3.20 23.34 -14.57
CA GLU A 18 -2.57 24.17 -15.61
C GLU A 18 -1.17 23.66 -15.98
N ILE A 19 -0.32 23.41 -14.98
CA ILE A 19 1.04 22.90 -15.19
C ILE A 19 0.99 21.55 -15.90
N ASN A 20 0.16 20.63 -15.44
CA ASN A 20 0.02 19.31 -16.07
C ASN A 20 -0.50 19.40 -17.50
N THR A 21 -1.41 20.34 -17.80
CA THR A 21 -1.87 20.59 -19.17
C THR A 21 -0.71 21.00 -20.09
N HIS A 22 0.16 21.88 -19.60
CA HIS A 22 1.36 22.29 -20.34
C HIS A 22 2.38 21.16 -20.47
N LEU A 23 2.75 20.49 -19.37
CA LEU A 23 3.77 19.44 -19.38
C LEU A 23 3.39 18.25 -20.27
N ARG A 24 2.08 17.97 -20.44
CA ARG A 24 1.59 16.92 -21.34
C ARG A 24 1.90 17.17 -22.82
N THR A 25 2.23 18.39 -23.23
CA THR A 25 2.59 18.73 -24.62
C THR A 25 4.08 18.66 -24.89
N LEU A 26 4.90 18.39 -23.87
CA LEU A 26 6.36 18.48 -23.94
C LEU A 26 7.01 17.10 -24.10
N ALA A 27 8.18 17.08 -24.73
CA ALA A 27 9.08 15.93 -24.70
C ALA A 27 9.77 15.81 -23.33
N PRO A 28 10.25 14.62 -22.92
CA PRO A 28 10.89 14.43 -21.61
C PRO A 28 12.03 15.40 -21.33
N GLU A 29 12.87 15.70 -22.32
CA GLU A 29 13.98 16.65 -22.19
C GLU A 29 13.49 18.06 -21.87
N ASP A 30 12.37 18.48 -22.45
CA ASP A 30 11.77 19.79 -22.19
C ASP A 30 11.03 19.82 -20.85
N ILE A 31 10.44 18.69 -20.42
CA ILE A 31 9.92 18.55 -19.05
C ILE A 31 11.05 18.66 -18.03
N LEU A 32 12.21 18.05 -18.29
CA LEU A 32 13.40 18.12 -17.44
C LEU A 32 13.99 19.53 -17.39
N LYS A 33 14.09 20.24 -18.53
CA LYS A 33 14.51 21.65 -18.57
C LYS A 33 13.56 22.51 -17.74
N TRP A 34 12.25 22.35 -17.96
CA TRP A 34 11.24 23.06 -17.17
C TRP A 34 11.41 22.79 -15.68
N ALA A 35 11.71 21.56 -15.28
CA ALA A 35 11.92 21.20 -13.89
C ALA A 35 13.12 21.90 -13.25
N ILE A 36 14.26 21.93 -13.95
CA ILE A 36 15.47 22.62 -13.48
C ILE A 36 15.19 24.10 -13.22
N GLU A 37 14.42 24.73 -14.11
CA GLU A 37 14.08 26.15 -13.99
C GLU A 37 13.05 26.40 -12.88
N ASN A 38 12.00 25.58 -12.80
CA ASN A 38 10.80 25.91 -12.04
C ASN A 38 10.65 25.18 -10.71
N MET A 39 11.32 24.05 -10.47
CA MET A 39 11.10 23.28 -9.24
C MET A 39 12.09 23.67 -8.14
N PRO A 40 11.61 24.04 -6.93
CA PRO A 40 12.48 24.34 -5.81
C PRO A 40 13.13 23.07 -5.27
N SER A 41 14.39 23.15 -4.82
CA SER A 41 15.12 22.07 -4.15
C SER A 41 14.89 20.70 -4.82
N LEU A 42 15.26 20.65 -6.11
CA LEU A 42 15.04 19.53 -7.00
C LEU A 42 16.13 18.48 -6.84
N TYR A 43 15.69 17.23 -6.65
CA TYR A 43 16.54 16.03 -6.61
C TYR A 43 15.97 14.98 -7.57
N GLN A 44 16.72 13.91 -7.82
CA GLN A 44 16.18 12.70 -8.44
C GLN A 44 16.28 11.53 -7.46
N THR A 45 15.14 10.91 -7.11
CA THR A 45 15.14 9.66 -6.34
C THR A 45 15.21 8.49 -7.32
N THR A 46 16.22 7.63 -7.18
CA THR A 46 16.48 6.54 -8.13
C THR A 46 16.85 5.24 -7.43
N ALA A 47 16.34 4.14 -7.96
CA ALA A 47 16.83 2.78 -7.69
C ALA A 47 17.63 2.23 -8.89
N PHE A 48 18.09 3.13 -9.77
CA PHE A 48 18.84 2.83 -11.00
C PHE A 48 18.11 1.89 -11.97
N GLY A 49 16.78 1.91 -11.97
CA GLY A 49 15.97 1.32 -13.04
C GLY A 49 16.14 2.09 -14.35
N LEU A 50 15.92 1.41 -15.49
CA LEU A 50 16.19 1.96 -16.83
C LEU A 50 15.59 3.35 -17.06
N THR A 51 14.35 3.60 -16.66
CA THR A 51 13.71 4.92 -16.82
C THR A 51 14.41 6.01 -16.01
N GLY A 52 14.83 5.70 -14.79
CA GLY A 52 15.59 6.65 -13.97
C GLY A 52 16.95 6.96 -14.59
N LEU A 53 17.61 5.95 -15.16
CA LEU A 53 18.90 6.10 -15.85
C LEU A 53 18.79 6.98 -17.10
N VAL A 54 17.70 6.85 -17.87
CA VAL A 54 17.43 7.76 -19.00
C VAL A 54 17.34 9.22 -18.53
N ALA A 55 16.60 9.48 -17.44
CA ALA A 55 16.51 10.83 -16.89
C ALA A 55 17.87 11.38 -16.42
N ILE A 56 18.71 10.55 -15.81
CA ILE A 56 20.08 10.92 -15.40
C ILE A 56 20.92 11.34 -16.61
N ASP A 57 20.91 10.53 -17.67
CA ASP A 57 21.68 10.81 -18.90
C ASP A 57 21.17 12.07 -19.63
N MET A 58 19.85 12.23 -19.72
CA MET A 58 19.23 13.44 -20.28
C MET A 58 19.63 14.68 -19.48
N LEU A 59 19.55 14.65 -18.15
CA LEU A 59 19.94 15.77 -17.29
C LEU A 59 21.42 16.13 -17.46
N ALA A 60 22.31 15.13 -17.52
CA ALA A 60 23.74 15.35 -17.71
C ALA A 60 24.07 16.00 -19.08
N LYS A 61 23.21 15.83 -20.09
CA LYS A 61 23.32 16.51 -21.39
C LYS A 61 22.69 17.90 -21.40
N ILE A 62 21.67 18.12 -20.58
CA ILE A 62 20.93 19.38 -20.50
C ILE A 62 21.71 20.43 -19.69
N THR A 63 22.37 20.03 -18.60
CA THR A 63 23.03 20.97 -17.67
C THR A 63 24.34 20.41 -17.12
N THR A 64 25.28 21.31 -16.83
CA THR A 64 26.54 20.99 -16.14
C THR A 64 26.38 20.86 -14.62
N SER A 65 25.21 21.21 -14.08
CA SER A 65 24.88 21.09 -12.65
C SER A 65 23.54 20.37 -12.49
N PRO A 66 23.47 19.07 -12.82
CA PRO A 66 22.24 18.31 -12.69
C PRO A 66 21.79 18.19 -11.23
N PRO A 67 20.48 18.05 -10.97
CA PRO A 67 19.94 17.73 -9.64
C PRO A 67 20.67 16.55 -8.98
N PRO A 68 21.01 16.62 -7.68
CA PRO A 68 21.63 15.50 -6.99
C PRO A 68 20.71 14.27 -6.95
N LEU A 69 21.33 13.09 -6.86
CA LEU A 69 20.62 11.81 -6.77
C LEU A 69 20.42 11.42 -5.31
N ILE A 70 19.27 10.80 -5.02
CA ILE A 70 18.98 10.13 -3.75
C ILE A 70 18.80 8.64 -4.06
N PHE A 71 19.66 7.82 -3.47
CA PHE A 71 19.57 6.37 -3.51
C PHE A 71 19.22 5.84 -2.13
N LEU A 72 18.17 5.02 -2.06
CA LEU A 72 17.74 4.33 -0.86
C LEU A 72 18.34 2.94 -0.88
N ASP A 73 19.39 2.75 -0.10
CA ASP A 73 20.04 1.47 0.06
C ASP A 73 19.26 0.67 1.10
N THR A 74 18.54 -0.35 0.63
CA THR A 74 17.73 -1.22 1.49
C THR A 74 18.58 -2.21 2.28
N LEU A 75 19.90 -2.25 2.04
CA LEU A 75 20.85 -3.28 2.48
C LEU A 75 20.68 -4.63 1.76
N TYR A 76 19.58 -4.83 1.03
CA TYR A 76 19.21 -6.08 0.35
C TYR A 76 19.20 -5.95 -1.17
N HIS A 77 19.85 -4.94 -1.75
CA HIS A 77 20.03 -4.86 -3.20
C HIS A 77 20.96 -5.97 -3.71
N PHE A 78 20.82 -6.30 -4.99
CA PHE A 78 21.81 -7.13 -5.68
C PHE A 78 23.18 -6.45 -5.76
N ARG A 79 24.24 -7.26 -5.79
CA ARG A 79 25.61 -6.78 -6.01
C ARG A 79 25.73 -5.93 -7.28
N GLU A 80 25.08 -6.36 -8.37
CA GLU A 80 25.07 -5.67 -9.66
C GLU A 80 24.41 -4.29 -9.60
N THR A 81 23.50 -4.06 -8.64
CA THR A 81 22.94 -2.72 -8.39
C THR A 81 24.00 -1.81 -7.78
N TYR A 82 24.77 -2.28 -6.79
CA TYR A 82 25.87 -1.49 -6.22
C TYR A 82 26.98 -1.20 -7.25
N GLU A 83 27.33 -2.19 -8.08
CA GLU A 83 28.29 -1.98 -9.18
C GLU A 83 27.80 -0.90 -10.17
N LEU A 84 26.50 -0.91 -10.49
CA LEU A 84 25.88 0.12 -11.33
C LEU A 84 25.90 1.50 -10.67
N VAL A 85 25.71 1.60 -9.35
CA VAL A 85 25.81 2.89 -8.64
C VAL A 85 27.19 3.51 -8.86
N GLU A 86 28.26 2.73 -8.71
CA GLU A 86 29.64 3.20 -8.93
C GLU A 86 29.91 3.56 -10.39
N GLU A 87 29.36 2.81 -11.35
CA GLU A 87 29.46 3.13 -12.78
C GLU A 87 28.75 4.46 -13.11
N VAL A 88 27.55 4.69 -12.56
CA VAL A 88 26.78 5.92 -12.72
C VAL A 88 27.52 7.11 -12.08
N LYS A 89 28.08 6.95 -10.86
CA LYS A 89 28.92 7.98 -10.22
C LYS A 89 30.07 8.40 -11.13
N LYS A 90 30.81 7.42 -11.67
CA LYS A 90 31.95 7.67 -12.57
C LYS A 90 31.53 8.31 -13.89
N ARG A 91 30.39 7.89 -14.46
CA ARG A 91 29.95 8.33 -15.80
C ARG A 91 29.39 9.75 -15.82
N TYR A 92 28.65 10.13 -14.78
CA TYR A 92 27.89 11.39 -14.76
C TYR A 92 28.43 12.42 -13.78
N ASN A 93 29.26 12.03 -12.81
CA ASN A 93 29.83 12.90 -11.78
C ASN A 93 28.76 13.71 -11.01
N THR A 94 27.54 13.19 -10.92
CA THR A 94 26.44 13.77 -10.14
C THR A 94 26.54 13.28 -8.70
N PRO A 95 26.40 14.16 -7.68
CA PRO A 95 26.38 13.73 -6.28
C PRO A 95 25.27 12.71 -6.02
N ILE A 96 25.60 11.62 -5.32
CA ILE A 96 24.63 10.59 -4.91
C ILE A 96 24.60 10.54 -3.39
N HIS A 97 23.47 10.96 -2.82
CA HIS A 97 23.17 10.82 -1.41
C HIS A 97 22.61 9.43 -1.17
N VAL A 98 23.30 8.63 -0.35
CA VAL A 98 22.88 7.27 -0.01
C VAL A 98 22.27 7.29 1.39
N TYR A 99 21.05 6.78 1.51
CA TYR A 99 20.36 6.63 2.78
C TYR A 99 20.04 5.15 3.03
N VAL A 100 20.43 4.68 4.20
CA VAL A 100 20.19 3.32 4.73
C VAL A 100 19.12 3.36 5.82
N PRO A 101 18.54 2.22 6.24
CA PRO A 101 17.63 2.15 7.38
C PRO A 101 18.27 2.77 8.63
N GLU A 102 17.50 3.52 9.41
CA GLU A 102 18.02 4.25 10.57
C GLU A 102 18.77 3.34 11.55
N GLY A 103 20.04 3.67 11.82
CA GLY A 103 20.91 2.94 12.73
C GLY A 103 21.36 1.56 12.22
N CYS A 104 21.23 1.29 10.92
CA CYS A 104 21.62 0.03 10.31
C CYS A 104 22.55 0.26 9.11
N ASP A 105 23.86 0.15 9.33
CA ASP A 105 24.86 0.33 8.26
C ASP A 105 25.10 -0.95 7.44
N GLU A 106 24.65 -2.10 7.95
CA GLU A 106 24.81 -3.41 7.33
C GLU A 106 23.63 -4.35 7.66
N VAL A 107 23.47 -5.40 6.85
CA VAL A 107 22.39 -6.41 7.01
C VAL A 107 22.36 -6.98 8.43
N LYS A 108 23.53 -7.27 9.02
CA LYS A 108 23.62 -7.83 10.37
C LYS A 108 23.03 -6.90 11.44
N ALA A 109 23.26 -5.59 11.33
CA ALA A 109 22.69 -4.60 12.24
C ALA A 109 21.18 -4.49 12.05
N PHE A 110 20.71 -4.55 10.80
CA PHE A 110 19.28 -4.56 10.49
C PHE A 110 18.57 -5.77 11.09
N GLU A 111 19.12 -6.97 10.89
CA GLU A 111 18.52 -8.23 11.37
C GLU A 111 18.58 -8.33 12.90
N ALA A 112 19.62 -7.81 13.54
CA ALA A 112 19.68 -7.72 15.01
C ALA A 112 18.61 -6.79 15.59
N LYS A 113 18.26 -5.72 14.87
CA LYS A 113 17.29 -4.71 15.32
C LYS A 113 15.84 -5.08 14.98
N HIS A 114 15.61 -5.69 13.82
CA HIS A 114 14.29 -5.88 13.26
C HIS A 114 13.91 -7.35 13.02
N GLY A 115 14.82 -8.29 13.28
CA GLY A 115 14.64 -9.71 13.01
C GLY A 115 15.11 -10.13 11.62
N GLU A 116 15.52 -11.39 11.51
CA GLU A 116 15.88 -11.99 10.23
C GLU A 116 14.65 -12.09 9.32
N LYS A 117 14.84 -11.87 8.01
CA LYS A 117 13.81 -12.06 6.99
C LYS A 117 12.49 -11.32 7.27
N LEU A 118 12.56 -10.09 7.77
CA LEU A 118 11.38 -9.27 8.05
C LEU A 118 10.40 -9.16 6.86
N TRP A 119 10.89 -9.24 5.63
CA TRP A 119 10.05 -9.23 4.42
C TRP A 119 9.12 -10.46 4.29
N GLU A 120 9.38 -11.55 5.02
CA GLU A 120 8.52 -12.74 5.11
C GLU A 120 7.51 -12.64 6.24
N THR A 121 7.90 -12.04 7.37
CA THR A 121 7.09 -11.97 8.60
C THR A 121 6.20 -10.73 8.66
N ASP A 122 6.71 -9.56 8.26
CA ASP A 122 6.00 -8.28 8.22
C ASP A 122 6.51 -7.41 7.06
N GLU A 123 5.95 -7.65 5.87
CA GLU A 123 6.31 -6.93 4.64
C GLU A 123 6.03 -5.43 4.71
N ASP A 124 5.01 -5.00 5.47
CA ASP A 124 4.64 -3.59 5.57
C ASP A 124 5.66 -2.84 6.44
N THR A 125 6.07 -3.42 7.57
CA THR A 125 7.15 -2.85 8.39
C THR A 125 8.46 -2.87 7.64
N TYR A 126 8.80 -3.96 6.94
CA TYR A 126 9.99 -4.01 6.07
C TYR A 126 10.01 -2.85 5.07
N ASP A 127 8.95 -2.68 4.28
CA ASP A 127 8.87 -1.59 3.29
C ASP A 127 9.00 -0.20 3.94
N PHE A 128 8.45 -0.03 5.14
CA PHE A 128 8.58 1.20 5.88
C PHE A 128 10.04 1.51 6.25
N VAL A 129 10.68 0.60 6.96
CA VAL A 129 12.01 0.85 7.55
C VAL A 129 13.13 0.90 6.50
N VAL A 130 12.97 0.19 5.37
CA VAL A 130 14.02 0.17 4.33
C VAL A 130 13.84 1.19 3.22
N LYS A 131 12.64 1.76 3.04
CA LYS A 131 12.36 2.66 1.90
C LYS A 131 11.69 3.94 2.34
N VAL A 132 10.68 3.86 3.18
CA VAL A 132 9.85 5.02 3.49
C VAL A 132 10.55 5.94 4.50
N GLU A 133 10.99 5.41 5.63
CA GLU A 133 11.73 6.19 6.65
C GLU A 133 13.01 6.81 6.05
N PRO A 134 13.89 6.05 5.36
CA PRO A 134 15.12 6.61 4.82
C PRO A 134 14.86 7.72 3.79
N ALA A 135 13.80 7.60 2.98
CA ALA A 135 13.40 8.65 2.05
C ALA A 135 12.94 9.92 2.78
N GLN A 136 12.13 9.79 3.83
CA GLN A 136 11.65 10.93 4.61
C GLN A 136 12.81 11.66 5.29
N ARG A 137 13.71 10.91 5.90
CA ARG A 137 14.91 11.46 6.53
C ARG A 137 15.79 12.16 5.50
N ALA A 138 16.00 11.56 4.33
CA ALA A 138 16.71 12.19 3.22
C ALA A 138 16.04 13.52 2.80
N TYR A 139 14.72 13.52 2.63
CA TYR A 139 13.99 14.71 2.21
C TYR A 139 14.03 15.82 3.24
N ALA A 140 13.98 15.49 4.53
CA ALA A 140 14.08 16.45 5.62
C ALA A 140 15.50 17.04 5.73
N GLU A 141 16.53 16.19 5.81
CA GLU A 141 17.93 16.60 5.99
C GLU A 141 18.47 17.40 4.80
N LEU A 142 18.10 17.03 3.58
CA LEU A 142 18.52 17.71 2.36
C LEU A 142 17.59 18.88 1.96
N GLY A 143 16.50 19.10 2.72
CA GLY A 143 15.54 20.16 2.42
C GLY A 143 14.83 19.98 1.07
N VAL A 144 14.59 18.75 0.64
CA VAL A 144 14.00 18.40 -0.66
C VAL A 144 12.56 18.90 -0.75
N LYS A 145 12.23 19.55 -1.87
CA LYS A 145 10.87 20.00 -2.17
C LYS A 145 10.31 19.37 -3.45
N ALA A 146 11.19 18.83 -4.29
CA ALA A 146 10.83 18.21 -5.54
C ALA A 146 11.72 17.00 -5.86
N VAL A 147 11.11 15.93 -6.38
CA VAL A 147 11.83 14.74 -6.85
C VAL A 147 11.43 14.35 -8.26
N ILE A 148 12.43 14.02 -9.08
CA ILE A 148 12.24 13.30 -10.34
C ILE A 148 12.13 11.81 -10.03
N THR A 149 11.17 11.13 -10.64
CA THR A 149 10.96 9.68 -10.51
C THR A 149 11.04 8.96 -11.87
N GLY A 150 11.33 7.66 -11.83
CA GLY A 150 11.35 6.79 -13.02
C GLY A 150 10.01 6.10 -13.34
N ARG A 151 8.87 6.66 -12.94
CA ARG A 151 7.54 6.07 -13.14
C ARG A 151 7.01 6.35 -14.56
N ARG A 152 6.34 5.37 -15.17
CA ARG A 152 5.70 5.48 -16.49
C ARG A 152 4.30 4.86 -16.49
N ALA A 153 3.39 5.39 -17.31
CA ALA A 153 2.04 4.88 -17.41
C ALA A 153 1.99 3.45 -17.99
N SER A 154 2.94 3.12 -18.89
CA SER A 154 3.03 1.78 -19.50
C SER A 154 3.38 0.66 -18.51
N GLN A 155 3.78 0.98 -17.28
CA GLN A 155 4.09 0.00 -16.24
C GLN A 155 2.82 -0.54 -15.55
N GLY A 156 1.63 -0.07 -15.96
CA GLY A 156 0.35 -0.61 -15.54
C GLY A 156 -0.02 -0.32 -14.08
N GLY A 157 -1.05 -1.04 -13.60
CA GLY A 157 -1.59 -0.89 -12.25
C GLY A 157 -1.98 0.55 -11.92
N ASP A 158 -1.55 1.02 -10.75
CA ASP A 158 -1.84 2.38 -10.26
C ASP A 158 -1.11 3.47 -11.07
N ARG A 159 -0.15 3.10 -11.93
CA ARG A 159 0.56 4.06 -12.81
C ARG A 159 -0.22 4.36 -14.08
N ALA A 160 -1.28 3.64 -14.42
CA ALA A 160 -2.00 3.85 -15.69
C ALA A 160 -2.56 5.28 -15.85
N SER A 161 -2.87 5.98 -14.74
CA SER A 161 -3.38 7.36 -14.71
C SER A 161 -2.33 8.41 -14.32
N LEU A 162 -1.03 8.07 -14.38
CA LEU A 162 0.08 8.92 -13.94
C LEU A 162 0.06 10.30 -14.61
N GLN A 163 0.24 11.35 -13.82
CA GLN A 163 0.42 12.72 -14.30
C GLN A 163 1.90 13.07 -14.46
N PRO A 164 2.27 14.03 -15.35
CA PRO A 164 3.63 14.55 -15.42
C PRO A 164 4.13 15.09 -14.08
N LEU A 165 3.28 15.82 -13.34
CA LEU A 165 3.56 16.35 -12.02
C LEU A 165 2.46 15.96 -11.03
N GLU A 166 2.86 15.39 -9.91
CA GLU A 166 1.99 15.01 -8.79
C GLU A 166 2.46 15.70 -7.51
N ILE A 167 1.56 15.86 -6.54
CA ILE A 167 1.87 16.36 -5.20
C ILE A 167 1.39 15.28 -4.22
N ASP A 168 2.26 14.83 -3.32
CA ASP A 168 1.83 13.93 -2.25
C ASP A 168 1.28 14.66 -1.02
N SER A 169 0.78 13.92 -0.04
CA SER A 169 0.20 14.50 1.19
C SER A 169 1.17 15.35 2.00
N THR A 170 2.48 15.18 1.82
CA THR A 170 3.50 15.99 2.51
C THR A 170 3.78 17.32 1.79
N GLY A 171 3.20 17.51 0.60
CA GLY A 171 3.48 18.64 -0.28
C GLY A 171 4.70 18.44 -1.17
N LEU A 172 5.30 17.24 -1.21
CA LEU A 172 6.43 16.93 -2.07
C LEU A 172 5.98 16.86 -3.53
N LEU A 173 6.65 17.62 -4.39
CA LEU A 173 6.42 17.58 -5.83
C LEU A 173 7.10 16.34 -6.43
N LYS A 174 6.35 15.52 -7.18
CA LYS A 174 6.84 14.32 -7.87
C LYS A 174 6.72 14.48 -9.38
N LEU A 175 7.84 14.68 -10.06
CA LEU A 175 7.91 14.81 -11.51
C LEU A 175 8.17 13.45 -12.16
N ASN A 176 7.37 13.11 -13.17
CA ASN A 176 7.45 11.88 -13.94
C ASN A 176 7.76 12.23 -15.42
N PRO A 177 9.00 12.61 -15.77
CA PRO A 177 9.31 13.17 -17.10
C PRO A 177 9.10 12.17 -18.25
N LEU A 178 9.22 10.87 -17.96
CA LEU A 178 9.00 9.78 -18.91
C LEU A 178 7.60 9.15 -18.81
N PHE A 179 6.62 9.84 -18.22
CA PHE A 179 5.30 9.27 -17.92
C PHE A 179 4.61 8.63 -19.15
N GLN A 180 4.79 9.19 -20.35
CA GLN A 180 4.20 8.70 -21.62
C GLN A 180 5.07 7.68 -22.36
N TRP A 181 6.32 7.47 -21.96
CA TRP A 181 7.20 6.54 -22.66
C TRP A 181 6.82 5.10 -22.36
N ASN A 182 6.71 4.28 -23.41
CA ASN A 182 6.64 2.84 -23.28
C ASN A 182 8.04 2.25 -23.04
N PHE A 183 8.11 0.95 -22.72
CA PHE A 183 9.39 0.30 -22.42
C PHE A 183 10.36 0.30 -23.61
N HIS A 184 9.86 0.11 -24.84
CA HIS A 184 10.68 0.10 -26.05
C HIS A 184 11.44 1.42 -26.27
N LEU A 185 10.80 2.57 -26.00
CA LEU A 185 11.47 3.88 -26.09
C LEU A 185 12.59 4.03 -25.05
N VAL A 186 12.37 3.51 -23.83
CA VAL A 186 13.38 3.49 -22.78
C VAL A 186 14.57 2.62 -23.21
N GLU A 187 14.32 1.39 -23.69
CA GLU A 187 15.39 0.49 -24.15
C GLU A 187 16.16 1.06 -25.34
N TRP A 188 15.44 1.64 -26.31
CA TRP A 188 16.06 2.31 -27.45
C TRP A 188 17.01 3.42 -26.98
N TYR A 189 16.56 4.30 -26.08
CA TYR A 189 17.39 5.40 -25.59
C TYR A 189 18.63 4.90 -24.86
N ILE A 190 18.45 3.91 -23.97
CA ILE A 190 19.56 3.31 -23.21
C ILE A 190 20.63 2.76 -24.15
N LYS A 191 20.20 2.03 -25.21
CA LYS A 191 21.09 1.46 -26.22
C LYS A 191 21.79 2.55 -27.05
N GLU A 192 21.02 3.47 -27.60
CA GLU A 192 21.53 4.50 -28.52
C GLU A 192 22.53 5.43 -27.83
N ASN A 193 22.31 5.72 -26.56
CA ASN A 193 23.14 6.66 -25.79
C ASN A 193 24.21 5.96 -24.93
N ASN A 194 24.34 4.63 -25.02
CA ASN A 194 25.26 3.82 -24.23
C ASN A 194 25.16 4.13 -22.72
N VAL A 195 23.92 4.21 -22.22
CA VAL A 195 23.65 4.50 -20.81
C VAL A 195 23.99 3.25 -19.96
N PRO A 196 24.79 3.38 -18.89
CA PRO A 196 25.03 2.29 -17.95
C PRO A 196 23.72 1.69 -17.45
N ARG A 197 23.63 0.35 -17.41
CA ARG A 197 22.44 -0.37 -16.95
C ARG A 197 22.81 -1.59 -16.14
N ASN A 198 21.86 -2.09 -15.36
CA ASN A 198 22.10 -3.24 -14.48
C ASN A 198 22.36 -4.51 -15.32
N LYS A 199 23.48 -5.19 -15.06
CA LYS A 199 23.89 -6.42 -15.76
C LYS A 199 22.88 -7.56 -15.60
N LEU A 200 22.05 -7.54 -14.56
CA LEU A 200 20.97 -8.51 -14.37
C LEU A 200 19.92 -8.46 -15.48
N LEU A 201 19.80 -7.35 -16.20
CA LEU A 201 18.89 -7.26 -17.34
C LEU A 201 19.24 -8.26 -18.44
N ASP A 202 20.53 -8.52 -18.67
CA ASP A 202 21.00 -9.52 -19.64
C ASP A 202 20.75 -10.97 -19.18
N GLN A 203 20.42 -11.15 -17.90
CA GLN A 203 20.14 -12.44 -17.30
C GLN A 203 18.63 -12.74 -17.19
N GLY A 204 17.77 -11.89 -17.77
CA GLY A 204 16.31 -12.07 -17.83
C GLY A 204 15.52 -11.33 -16.73
N TYR A 205 16.15 -10.47 -15.95
CA TYR A 205 15.44 -9.56 -15.05
C TYR A 205 14.93 -8.34 -15.85
N ARG A 206 13.66 -7.96 -15.74
CA ARG A 206 13.13 -6.74 -16.40
C ARG A 206 12.94 -5.56 -15.44
N SER A 207 12.82 -5.84 -14.14
CA SER A 207 12.74 -4.85 -13.07
C SER A 207 13.52 -5.39 -11.88
N VAL A 208 14.42 -4.57 -11.32
CA VAL A 208 15.34 -4.97 -10.25
C VAL A 208 15.04 -4.16 -8.98
N GLY A 209 15.02 -4.83 -7.83
CA GLY A 209 15.09 -4.22 -6.51
C GLY A 209 15.76 -5.20 -5.54
N ASP A 210 15.21 -5.37 -4.34
CA ASP A 210 15.78 -6.30 -3.35
C ASP A 210 15.85 -7.74 -3.88
N TRP A 211 16.92 -8.46 -3.53
CA TRP A 211 17.21 -9.78 -4.10
C TRP A 211 16.18 -10.85 -3.76
N HIS A 212 15.54 -10.76 -2.59
CA HIS A 212 14.54 -11.71 -2.11
C HIS A 212 13.16 -11.53 -2.75
N SER A 213 12.90 -10.38 -3.38
CA SER A 213 11.58 -10.02 -3.93
C SER A 213 11.60 -9.71 -5.43
N THR A 214 12.66 -10.15 -6.11
CA THR A 214 12.87 -9.94 -7.55
C THR A 214 13.11 -11.28 -8.24
N VAL A 215 12.27 -11.61 -9.21
CA VAL A 215 12.41 -12.84 -10.02
C VAL A 215 12.55 -12.52 -11.50
N LYS A 216 13.11 -13.47 -12.26
CA LYS A 216 13.17 -13.41 -13.72
C LYS A 216 11.77 -13.52 -14.32
N VAL A 217 11.57 -12.94 -15.49
CA VAL A 217 10.30 -13.00 -16.22
C VAL A 217 10.50 -13.63 -17.59
N GLY A 218 9.49 -14.36 -18.06
CA GLY A 218 9.49 -14.95 -19.40
C GLY A 218 9.36 -13.89 -20.51
N GLU A 219 9.71 -14.26 -21.73
CA GLU A 219 9.45 -13.42 -22.91
C GLU A 219 7.94 -13.12 -23.04
N GLY A 220 7.62 -11.86 -23.36
CA GLY A 220 6.23 -11.39 -23.48
C GLY A 220 5.51 -11.05 -22.16
N GLN A 221 6.11 -11.32 -20.98
CA GLN A 221 5.52 -10.90 -19.70
C GLN A 221 5.73 -9.40 -19.42
N ASP A 222 4.84 -8.83 -18.60
CA ASP A 222 4.88 -7.42 -18.18
C ASP A 222 6.25 -7.06 -17.56
N GLU A 223 6.74 -5.84 -17.80
CA GLU A 223 8.02 -5.30 -17.30
C GLU A 223 8.19 -5.51 -15.79
N ARG A 224 7.09 -5.44 -15.04
CA ARG A 224 7.09 -5.56 -13.57
C ARG A 224 6.54 -6.89 -13.07
N ALA A 225 6.26 -7.86 -13.95
CA ALA A 225 5.73 -9.17 -13.55
C ALA A 225 6.65 -9.94 -12.59
N GLY A 226 7.95 -9.64 -12.61
CA GLY A 226 8.95 -10.25 -11.73
C GLY A 226 9.06 -9.60 -10.35
N ARG A 227 8.30 -8.54 -10.09
CA ARG A 227 8.21 -7.91 -8.77
C ARG A 227 6.95 -8.44 -8.12
N TRP A 228 7.08 -9.04 -6.94
CA TRP A 228 5.97 -9.59 -6.15
C TRP A 228 5.18 -10.72 -6.83
N ALA A 229 5.85 -11.60 -7.56
CA ALA A 229 5.23 -12.79 -8.15
C ALA A 229 4.45 -13.59 -7.09
N GLY A 230 3.14 -13.76 -7.29
CA GLY A 230 2.25 -14.44 -6.34
C GLY A 230 1.61 -13.55 -5.26
N LYS A 231 1.82 -12.22 -5.27
CA LYS A 231 1.23 -11.27 -4.30
C LYS A 231 0.31 -10.24 -4.98
N GLU A 232 -0.69 -9.71 -4.27
CA GLU A 232 -1.63 -8.66 -4.76
C GLU A 232 -1.00 -7.24 -4.84
N LYS A 233 0.33 -7.12 -4.92
CA LYS A 233 1.04 -5.83 -4.80
C LYS A 233 1.42 -5.26 -6.17
N SER A 234 0.90 -4.07 -6.47
CA SER A 234 1.17 -3.31 -7.71
C SER A 234 2.26 -2.24 -7.56
N GLU A 235 2.34 -1.60 -6.39
CA GLU A 235 3.23 -0.45 -6.13
C GLU A 235 4.10 -0.61 -4.89
N CYS A 236 5.27 0.04 -4.96
CA CYS A 236 6.23 0.15 -3.87
C CYS A 236 5.72 1.11 -2.78
N GLY A 237 6.03 0.83 -1.50
CA GLY A 237 5.66 1.68 -0.36
C GLY A 237 6.06 3.15 -0.48
N LEU A 238 7.15 3.46 -1.20
CA LEU A 238 7.64 4.82 -1.45
C LEU A 238 6.66 5.71 -2.26
N HIS A 239 5.81 5.11 -3.11
CA HIS A 239 4.87 5.83 -3.97
C HIS A 239 3.41 5.69 -3.55
N LYS A 240 3.15 4.86 -2.53
CA LYS A 240 1.87 4.85 -1.85
C LYS A 240 1.87 6.00 -0.85
N ASP A 241 0.73 6.67 -0.71
CA ASP A 241 0.54 7.60 0.40
C ASP A 241 0.26 6.81 1.68
N TYR A 242 1.23 5.99 2.07
CA TYR A 242 1.15 5.07 3.19
C TYR A 242 0.83 5.81 4.48
N PHE A 243 1.24 7.07 4.59
CA PHE A 243 0.91 7.93 5.72
C PHE A 243 -0.37 8.73 5.57
N ALA A 244 -0.84 9.19 4.42
CA ALA A 244 -2.24 9.65 4.39
C ALA A 244 -3.17 8.48 4.72
N MET A 245 -2.86 7.27 4.25
CA MET A 245 -3.65 6.09 4.62
C MET A 245 -3.51 5.71 6.09
N LYS A 246 -2.30 5.70 6.67
CA LYS A 246 -2.03 5.33 8.08
C LYS A 246 -2.28 6.48 9.07
N ALA A 247 -2.17 7.75 8.64
CA ALA A 247 -2.43 8.97 9.41
C ALA A 247 -3.89 9.41 9.30
N GLN A 248 -4.55 9.32 8.14
CA GLN A 248 -6.02 9.43 8.08
C GLN A 248 -6.66 8.22 8.77
N ALA A 249 -6.03 7.04 8.77
CA ALA A 249 -6.45 5.96 9.66
C ALA A 249 -6.19 6.26 11.14
N LYS A 250 -5.00 6.74 11.54
CA LYS A 250 -4.75 7.20 12.92
C LYS A 250 -5.71 8.30 13.37
N VAL A 251 -6.06 9.24 12.50
CA VAL A 251 -6.97 10.35 12.83
C VAL A 251 -8.43 9.89 12.81
N ALA A 252 -8.85 9.05 11.85
CA ALA A 252 -10.23 8.56 11.78
C ALA A 252 -10.55 7.43 12.77
N VAL A 253 -9.55 6.64 13.17
CA VAL A 253 -9.67 5.53 14.14
C VAL A 253 -9.23 5.98 15.54
N GLY A 254 -8.35 6.97 15.68
CA GLY A 254 -7.87 7.47 16.98
C GLY A 254 -8.65 8.65 17.58
N THR A 255 -9.69 9.15 16.90
CA THR A 255 -10.73 9.99 17.53
C THR A 255 -12.06 9.27 17.49
N VAL A 256 -12.10 8.09 18.10
CA VAL A 256 -13.32 7.34 18.30
C VAL A 256 -14.04 7.92 19.53
N ASP A 257 -15.19 8.54 19.26
CA ASP A 257 -16.05 9.14 20.28
C ASP A 257 -16.86 8.05 21.00
N PHE A 258 -16.64 7.91 22.30
CA PHE A 258 -17.42 7.02 23.19
C PHE A 258 -18.64 7.74 23.79
N GLY A 259 -19.08 8.85 23.20
CA GLY A 259 -20.16 9.70 23.67
C GLY A 259 -19.69 10.76 24.69
N PRO A 260 -20.62 11.62 25.16
CA PRO A 260 -20.30 12.70 26.08
C PRO A 260 -19.53 12.18 27.31
N GLU A 261 -18.39 12.80 27.62
CA GLU A 261 -17.50 12.42 28.73
C GLU A 261 -17.02 10.96 28.70
N GLU A 262 -16.94 10.34 27.51
CA GLU A 262 -16.50 8.94 27.33
C GLU A 262 -17.36 7.91 28.10
N ARG A 263 -18.63 8.21 28.38
CA ARG A 263 -19.51 7.32 29.19
C ARG A 263 -19.67 5.90 28.66
N ASN A 264 -19.46 5.67 27.37
CA ASN A 264 -19.52 4.33 26.78
C ASN A 264 -18.14 3.66 26.65
N PHE A 265 -17.06 4.28 27.13
CA PHE A 265 -15.75 3.65 27.20
C PHE A 265 -15.80 2.57 28.30
N PRO A 266 -15.61 1.29 27.95
CA PRO A 266 -15.82 0.21 28.91
C PRO A 266 -14.80 0.30 30.06
N PRO A 267 -15.19 -0.04 31.30
CA PRO A 267 -14.25 -0.03 32.42
C PRO A 267 -13.17 -1.09 32.22
N LEU A 268 -11.95 -0.80 32.68
CA LEU A 268 -10.86 -1.77 32.68
C LEU A 268 -11.24 -2.96 33.60
N PRO A 269 -11.19 -4.21 33.12
CA PRO A 269 -11.44 -5.37 33.96
C PRO A 269 -10.34 -5.52 35.03
N VAL A 270 -10.61 -6.32 36.05
CA VAL A 270 -9.66 -6.59 37.14
C VAL A 270 -8.98 -7.93 36.90
N ILE A 271 -7.65 -7.95 37.06
CA ILE A 271 -6.85 -9.18 37.24
C ILE A 271 -6.70 -9.37 38.75
N HIS A 272 -7.16 -10.49 39.28
CA HIS A 272 -7.22 -10.72 40.73
C HIS A 272 -5.94 -11.33 41.31
N ALA A 273 -5.27 -12.19 40.54
CA ALA A 273 -4.04 -12.83 40.93
C ALA A 273 -2.90 -11.82 40.91
N ARG A 274 -2.40 -11.48 42.10
CA ARG A 274 -1.35 -10.49 42.29
C ARG A 274 -0.07 -10.81 41.50
N ALA A 275 0.27 -12.09 41.35
CA ALA A 275 1.44 -12.50 40.57
C ALA A 275 1.29 -12.16 39.08
N ILE A 276 0.12 -12.44 38.49
CA ILE A 276 -0.19 -12.10 37.10
C ILE A 276 -0.18 -10.58 36.92
N GLU A 277 -0.88 -9.85 37.80
CA GLU A 277 -0.93 -8.39 37.75
C GLU A 277 0.47 -7.77 37.84
N LEU A 278 1.31 -8.24 38.76
CA LEU A 278 2.69 -7.75 38.88
C LEU A 278 3.48 -7.99 37.61
N GLN A 279 3.37 -9.17 37.02
CA GLN A 279 4.11 -9.52 35.80
C GLN A 279 3.66 -8.69 34.59
N VAL A 280 2.34 -8.55 34.38
CA VAL A 280 1.75 -7.69 33.33
C VAL A 280 2.32 -6.28 33.35
N PHE A 281 2.51 -5.71 34.55
CA PHE A 281 3.02 -4.37 34.72
C PHE A 281 4.53 -4.30 35.02
N THR A 282 5.30 -5.34 34.73
CA THR A 282 6.77 -5.31 34.91
C THR A 282 7.47 -5.39 33.56
N HIS A 283 8.04 -4.28 33.11
CA HIS A 283 8.82 -4.26 31.88
C HIS A 283 10.21 -4.86 32.12
N ARG A 284 10.77 -5.55 31.13
CA ARG A 284 12.08 -6.22 31.18
C ARG A 284 13.23 -5.36 31.74
N SER A 285 13.17 -4.04 31.49
CA SER A 285 14.19 -3.10 31.99
C SER A 285 14.24 -3.05 33.51
N TYR A 286 13.13 -3.32 34.21
CA TYR A 286 13.09 -3.33 35.67
C TYR A 286 14.12 -4.30 36.28
N PHE A 287 14.31 -5.45 35.64
CA PHE A 287 15.30 -6.47 36.02
C PHE A 287 16.57 -6.42 35.17
N ALA A 288 16.71 -5.42 34.29
CA ALA A 288 17.80 -5.32 33.32
C ALA A 288 18.01 -6.61 32.49
N ARG A 289 16.91 -7.23 32.07
CA ARG A 289 16.96 -8.52 31.38
C ARG A 289 17.66 -8.42 30.02
N PRO A 290 18.60 -9.32 29.71
CA PRO A 290 19.30 -9.35 28.43
C PRO A 290 18.39 -9.88 27.32
N THR A 291 18.46 -9.27 26.14
CA THR A 291 17.61 -9.61 24.99
C THR A 291 18.11 -10.77 24.14
N HIS A 292 19.33 -11.25 24.41
CA HIS A 292 20.00 -12.28 23.59
C HIS A 292 19.91 -13.68 24.18
N ILE A 293 19.26 -13.85 25.33
CA ILE A 293 19.07 -15.15 25.95
C ILE A 293 17.92 -15.86 25.23
N PHE A 294 18.15 -17.11 24.84
CA PHE A 294 17.17 -17.93 24.13
C PHE A 294 16.03 -18.40 25.05
N GLU A 295 16.36 -18.87 26.26
CA GLU A 295 15.41 -19.36 27.25
C GLU A 295 15.82 -18.95 28.65
N ASP A 296 14.83 -18.59 29.48
CA ASP A 296 15.04 -18.29 30.89
C ASP A 296 15.47 -19.55 31.65
N HIS A 297 16.33 -19.37 32.65
CA HIS A 297 16.55 -20.43 33.62
C HIS A 297 15.22 -20.73 34.36
N PRO A 298 14.88 -22.00 34.66
CA PRO A 298 13.63 -22.34 35.36
C PRO A 298 13.44 -21.62 36.69
N ASP A 299 14.54 -21.26 37.35
CA ASP A 299 14.57 -20.53 38.62
C ASP A 299 14.78 -19.01 38.45
N ASP A 300 14.61 -18.44 37.25
CA ASP A 300 14.75 -17.00 37.04
C ASP A 300 13.69 -16.23 37.87
N PRO A 301 14.12 -15.41 38.85
CA PRO A 301 13.20 -14.68 39.71
C PRO A 301 12.61 -13.42 39.07
N SER A 302 12.82 -13.20 37.76
CA SER A 302 12.60 -11.93 37.07
C SER A 302 11.46 -11.98 36.05
N PRO A 303 10.19 -12.26 36.45
CA PRO A 303 9.09 -12.32 35.49
C PRO A 303 8.77 -10.91 34.97
N ASP A 304 8.86 -10.75 33.66
CA ASP A 304 8.44 -9.54 32.95
C ASP A 304 7.19 -9.79 32.09
N ASN A 305 6.75 -8.70 31.46
CA ASN A 305 5.51 -8.59 30.73
C ASN A 305 5.58 -9.22 29.32
N GLU A 306 6.74 -9.58 28.78
CA GLU A 306 6.91 -10.00 27.37
C GLU A 306 6.15 -11.29 27.05
N LYS A 307 6.10 -12.26 27.98
CA LYS A 307 5.33 -13.50 27.79
C LYS A 307 3.82 -13.25 27.70
N PHE A 308 3.31 -12.32 28.50
CA PHE A 308 1.90 -11.94 28.45
C PHE A 308 1.62 -11.00 27.27
N GLU A 309 2.57 -10.16 26.87
CA GLU A 309 2.48 -9.33 25.66
C GLU A 309 2.29 -10.22 24.42
N HIS A 310 3.16 -11.21 24.23
CA HIS A 310 3.06 -12.18 23.14
C HIS A 310 1.71 -12.92 23.17
N LEU A 311 1.28 -13.42 24.33
CA LEU A 311 -0.02 -14.07 24.45
C LEU A 311 -1.18 -13.11 24.14
N GLY A 312 -1.05 -11.87 24.60
CA GLY A 312 -2.01 -10.80 24.43
C GLY A 312 -2.23 -10.39 22.98
N ASP A 313 -1.16 -10.24 22.19
CA ASP A 313 -1.24 -9.95 20.76
C ASP A 313 -2.03 -11.03 20.02
N ALA A 314 -1.73 -12.31 20.28
CA ALA A 314 -2.46 -13.42 19.65
C ALA A 314 -3.96 -13.42 20.02
N VAL A 315 -4.29 -13.18 21.30
CA VAL A 315 -5.67 -13.10 21.80
C VAL A 315 -6.41 -11.89 21.21
N LEU A 316 -5.73 -10.74 21.13
CA LEU A 316 -6.26 -9.51 20.55
C LEU A 316 -6.56 -9.72 19.06
N GLY A 317 -5.61 -10.26 18.30
CA GLY A 317 -5.74 -10.57 16.89
C GLY A 317 -6.92 -11.50 16.60
N LEU A 318 -7.08 -12.56 17.41
CA LEU A 318 -8.23 -13.47 17.33
C LEU A 318 -9.55 -12.76 17.62
N SER A 319 -9.59 -11.96 18.69
CA SER A 319 -10.79 -11.27 19.16
C SER A 319 -11.28 -10.24 18.13
N VAL A 320 -10.39 -9.39 17.63
CA VAL A 320 -10.72 -8.39 16.60
C VAL A 320 -11.11 -9.05 15.28
N THR A 321 -10.43 -10.13 14.87
CA THR A 321 -10.81 -10.88 13.67
C THR A 321 -12.23 -11.44 13.80
N SER A 322 -12.54 -12.04 14.95
CA SER A 322 -13.88 -12.58 15.23
C SER A 322 -14.95 -11.48 15.26
N LEU A 323 -14.65 -10.33 15.87
CA LEU A 323 -15.53 -9.17 15.90
C LEU A 323 -15.85 -8.67 14.48
N LEU A 324 -14.85 -8.56 13.61
CA LEU A 324 -15.04 -8.13 12.22
C LEU A 324 -15.90 -9.12 11.43
N MET A 325 -15.72 -10.42 11.63
CA MET A 325 -16.55 -11.45 11.00
C MET A 325 -18.01 -11.36 11.45
N GLN A 326 -18.26 -11.05 12.72
CA GLN A 326 -19.60 -10.88 13.27
C GLN A 326 -20.27 -9.59 12.77
N MET A 327 -19.55 -8.47 12.79
CA MET A 327 -20.07 -7.16 12.37
C MET A 327 -20.27 -7.09 10.85
N TYR A 328 -19.40 -7.73 10.07
CA TYR A 328 -19.38 -7.64 8.62
C TYR A 328 -19.21 -9.02 7.96
N PRO A 329 -20.22 -9.91 7.99
CA PRO A 329 -20.10 -11.28 7.49
C PRO A 329 -19.76 -11.40 6.00
N GLY A 330 -20.09 -10.38 5.20
CA GLY A 330 -19.77 -10.31 3.77
C GLY A 330 -18.40 -9.72 3.45
N LEU A 331 -17.61 -9.33 4.46
CA LEU A 331 -16.31 -8.70 4.27
C LEU A 331 -15.29 -9.71 3.75
N ARG A 332 -14.68 -9.40 2.61
CA ARG A 332 -13.60 -10.24 2.05
C ARG A 332 -12.33 -10.11 2.87
N VAL A 333 -11.49 -11.15 2.80
CA VAL A 333 -10.23 -11.25 3.56
C VAL A 333 -9.32 -10.03 3.35
N GLY A 334 -9.11 -9.60 2.09
CA GLY A 334 -8.22 -8.45 1.80
C GLY A 334 -8.60 -7.16 2.56
N PRO A 335 -9.83 -6.63 2.39
CA PRO A 335 -10.30 -5.51 3.20
C PRO A 335 -10.34 -5.78 4.71
N SER A 336 -10.68 -7.01 5.14
CA SER A 336 -10.70 -7.39 6.55
C SER A 336 -9.33 -7.28 7.21
N THR A 337 -8.28 -7.77 6.55
CA THR A 337 -6.89 -7.66 7.02
C THR A 337 -6.46 -6.20 7.18
N LYS A 338 -6.82 -5.33 6.22
CA LYS A 338 -6.54 -3.89 6.32
C LYS A 338 -7.24 -3.27 7.52
N ILE A 339 -8.52 -3.56 7.71
CA ILE A 339 -9.31 -3.03 8.84
C ILE A 339 -8.71 -3.51 10.17
N ARG A 340 -8.37 -4.80 10.28
CA ARG A 340 -7.74 -5.37 11.48
C ARG A 340 -6.43 -4.65 11.80
N ALA A 341 -5.55 -4.46 10.82
CA ALA A 341 -4.25 -3.80 11.02
C ALA A 341 -4.40 -2.35 11.55
N LEU A 342 -5.47 -1.64 11.19
CA LEU A 342 -5.75 -0.32 11.73
C LEU A 342 -6.19 -0.35 13.20
N ILE A 343 -6.91 -1.40 13.60
CA ILE A 343 -7.44 -1.57 14.95
C ILE A 343 -6.35 -2.02 15.92
N VAL A 344 -5.55 -3.03 15.53
CA VAL A 344 -4.53 -3.65 16.40
C VAL A 344 -3.15 -2.99 16.28
N GLY A 345 -3.02 -1.91 15.50
CA GLY A 345 -1.73 -1.23 15.37
C GLY A 345 -1.33 -0.46 16.64
N ASN A 346 -0.03 -0.38 16.92
CA ASN A 346 0.54 0.19 18.16
C ASN A 346 0.01 1.59 18.50
N ALA A 347 -0.33 2.41 17.50
CA ALA A 347 -0.88 3.73 17.75
C ALA A 347 -2.25 3.71 18.45
N THR A 348 -3.16 2.86 17.94
CA THR A 348 -4.51 2.69 18.50
C THR A 348 -4.40 2.07 19.88
N LEU A 349 -3.55 1.05 20.04
CA LEU A 349 -3.33 0.39 21.31
C LEU A 349 -2.70 1.32 22.36
N ALA A 350 -1.72 2.13 21.97
CA ALA A 350 -1.12 3.12 22.86
C ALA A 350 -2.12 4.18 23.33
N GLU A 351 -3.00 4.66 22.45
CA GLU A 351 -4.05 5.60 22.83
C GLU A 351 -5.00 4.98 23.87
N ILE A 352 -5.52 3.78 23.60
CA ILE A 352 -6.38 3.05 24.53
C ILE A 352 -5.67 2.83 25.87
N SER A 353 -4.41 2.43 25.82
CA SER A 353 -3.55 2.23 26.99
C SER A 353 -3.42 3.50 27.84
N LEU A 354 -3.23 4.66 27.20
CA LEU A 354 -3.19 5.96 27.87
C LEU A 354 -4.52 6.35 28.49
N LYS A 355 -5.66 6.06 27.84
CA LYS A 355 -7.01 6.31 28.42
C LYS A 355 -7.20 5.52 29.71
N TYR A 356 -6.73 4.28 29.75
CA TYR A 356 -6.74 3.46 30.98
C TYR A 356 -5.59 3.76 31.95
N LYS A 357 -4.65 4.63 31.58
CA LYS A 357 -3.45 4.95 32.37
C LYS A 357 -2.61 3.72 32.72
N LEU A 358 -2.56 2.73 31.83
CA LEU A 358 -1.75 1.53 32.03
C LEU A 358 -0.25 1.83 32.14
N PRO A 359 0.34 2.76 31.38
CA PRO A 359 1.78 3.07 31.47
C PRO A 359 2.20 3.61 32.85
N ASP A 360 1.28 4.24 33.59
CA ASP A 360 1.55 4.75 34.94
C ASP A 360 1.79 3.60 35.95
N ARG A 361 1.20 2.43 35.67
CA ARG A 361 1.33 1.22 36.49
C ARG A 361 2.62 0.44 36.20
N LEU A 362 3.30 0.73 35.08
CA LEU A 362 4.53 0.02 34.69
C LEU A 362 5.66 0.22 35.71
N ARG A 363 6.23 -0.90 36.12
CA ARG A 363 7.49 -1.03 36.86
C ARG A 363 8.61 -1.07 35.84
N LEU A 364 9.50 -0.09 35.95
CA LEU A 364 10.56 0.21 35.00
C LEU A 364 11.83 0.52 35.77
N HIS A 365 12.99 0.36 35.14
CA HIS A 365 14.22 0.92 35.70
C HIS A 365 14.09 2.45 35.83
N PRO A 366 14.39 3.07 36.99
CA PRO A 366 14.18 4.50 37.21
C PRO A 366 14.83 5.40 36.14
N ALA A 367 16.04 5.04 35.70
CA ALA A 367 16.76 5.80 34.68
C ALA A 367 16.11 5.80 33.28
N GLN A 368 15.24 4.84 32.99
CA GLN A 368 14.58 4.70 31.68
C GLN A 368 13.07 4.99 31.75
N ALA A 369 12.53 5.23 32.96
CA ALA A 369 11.09 5.26 33.19
C ALA A 369 10.36 6.35 32.39
N ILE A 370 10.94 7.55 32.28
CA ILE A 370 10.35 8.67 31.53
C ILE A 370 10.27 8.32 30.04
N THR A 371 11.39 7.92 29.45
CA THR A 371 11.49 7.58 28.02
C THR A 371 10.60 6.41 27.65
N LEU A 372 10.61 5.34 28.45
CA LEU A 372 9.83 4.14 28.17
C LEU A 372 8.33 4.39 28.33
N ARG A 373 7.88 5.16 29.33
CA ARG A 373 6.46 5.52 29.46
C ARG A 373 5.95 6.40 28.31
N ALA A 374 6.82 7.21 27.72
CA ALA A 374 6.49 8.04 26.56
C ALA A 374 6.50 7.26 25.23
N SER A 375 7.08 6.06 25.19
CA SER A 375 7.19 5.25 23.97
C SER A 375 5.83 4.67 23.58
N THR A 376 5.40 4.97 22.34
CA THR A 376 4.17 4.39 21.75
C THR A 376 4.23 2.86 21.70
N HIS A 377 5.41 2.27 21.49
CA HIS A 377 5.58 0.82 21.53
C HIS A 377 5.27 0.29 22.93
N VAL A 378 5.99 0.75 23.95
CA VAL A 378 5.78 0.31 25.35
C VAL A 378 4.34 0.55 25.83
N GLN A 379 3.70 1.63 25.38
CA GLN A 379 2.29 1.90 25.67
C GLN A 379 1.34 0.88 25.04
N ALA A 380 1.62 0.41 23.81
CA ALA A 380 0.87 -0.67 23.18
C ALA A 380 1.14 -2.01 23.88
N ASP A 381 2.41 -2.33 24.08
CA ASP A 381 2.89 -3.59 24.67
C ASP A 381 2.27 -3.84 26.06
N VAL A 382 2.11 -2.79 26.89
CA VAL A 382 1.46 -2.94 28.21
C VAL A 382 -0.05 -3.24 28.11
N LEU A 383 -0.74 -2.75 27.07
CA LEU A 383 -2.15 -3.10 26.84
C LEU A 383 -2.27 -4.55 26.38
N GLU A 384 -1.39 -4.99 25.47
CA GLU A 384 -1.32 -6.39 25.02
C GLU A 384 -0.99 -7.31 26.18
N SER A 385 0.03 -6.97 26.97
CA SER A 385 0.37 -7.72 28.17
C SER A 385 -0.81 -7.82 29.14
N PHE A 386 -1.55 -6.74 29.32
CA PHE A 386 -2.76 -6.75 30.14
C PHE A 386 -3.84 -7.69 29.59
N ILE A 387 -4.06 -7.69 28.27
CA ILE A 387 -4.97 -8.64 27.61
C ILE A 387 -4.50 -10.08 27.83
N GLY A 388 -3.21 -10.35 27.69
CA GLY A 388 -2.63 -11.68 27.89
C GLY A 388 -2.76 -12.17 29.33
N GLY A 389 -2.52 -11.30 30.32
CA GLY A 389 -2.71 -11.62 31.73
C GLY A 389 -4.18 -11.88 32.09
N LEU A 390 -5.09 -11.07 31.56
CA LEU A 390 -6.53 -11.27 31.75
C LEU A 390 -7.02 -12.58 31.11
N TYR A 391 -6.53 -12.89 29.90
CA TYR A 391 -6.81 -14.16 29.23
C TYR A 391 -6.30 -15.34 30.04
N HIS A 392 -5.06 -15.26 30.54
CA HIS A 392 -4.45 -16.32 31.31
C HIS A 392 -5.24 -16.63 32.60
N GLU A 393 -5.77 -15.61 33.27
CA GLU A 393 -6.56 -15.79 34.48
C GLU A 393 -8.02 -16.22 34.21
N ARG A 394 -8.68 -15.60 33.23
CA ARG A 394 -10.15 -15.64 33.10
C ARG A 394 -10.65 -16.20 31.78
N GLY A 395 -9.76 -16.55 30.86
CA GLY A 395 -10.08 -17.14 29.56
C GLY A 395 -10.64 -16.14 28.54
N LEU A 396 -10.92 -16.65 27.34
CA LEU A 396 -11.29 -15.83 26.18
C LEU A 396 -12.64 -15.12 26.34
N GLU A 397 -13.63 -15.76 26.98
CA GLU A 397 -14.96 -15.16 27.13
C GLU A 397 -14.92 -13.88 27.96
N ALA A 398 -14.17 -13.88 29.07
CA ALA A 398 -13.99 -12.70 29.90
C ALA A 398 -13.28 -11.56 29.14
N VAL A 399 -12.26 -11.90 28.34
CA VAL A 399 -11.53 -10.93 27.51
C VAL A 399 -12.47 -10.32 26.46
N ARG A 400 -13.21 -11.16 25.72
CA ARG A 400 -14.14 -10.71 24.69
C ARG A 400 -15.29 -9.85 25.23
N GLY A 401 -15.79 -10.17 26.43
CA GLY A 401 -16.79 -9.35 27.11
C GLY A 401 -16.36 -7.90 27.34
N TRP A 402 -15.04 -7.64 27.40
CA TRP A 402 -14.45 -6.30 27.48
C TRP A 402 -13.99 -5.77 26.11
N LEU A 403 -13.31 -6.59 25.30
CA LEU A 403 -12.74 -6.18 24.02
C LEU A 403 -13.80 -5.90 22.95
N ASP A 404 -14.88 -6.67 22.89
CA ASP A 404 -15.92 -6.49 21.88
C ASP A 404 -16.57 -5.08 21.97
N PRO A 405 -17.06 -4.61 23.14
CA PRO A 405 -17.56 -3.24 23.26
C PRO A 405 -16.48 -2.17 23.11
N LEU A 406 -15.24 -2.43 23.54
CA LEU A 406 -14.11 -1.51 23.38
C LEU A 406 -13.78 -1.27 21.91
N PHE A 407 -13.66 -2.34 21.11
CA PHE A 407 -13.19 -2.27 19.73
C PHE A 407 -14.30 -2.12 18.68
N THR A 408 -15.58 -2.30 19.02
CA THR A 408 -16.71 -2.10 18.08
C THR A 408 -16.69 -0.70 17.42
N PRO A 409 -16.50 0.40 18.17
CA PRO A 409 -16.43 1.73 17.58
C PRO A 409 -15.21 1.91 16.65
N TYR A 410 -14.04 1.40 17.04
CA TYR A 410 -12.83 1.38 16.20
C TYR A 410 -13.02 0.56 14.93
N ALA A 411 -13.64 -0.61 15.02
CA ALA A 411 -13.98 -1.46 13.88
C ALA A 411 -14.93 -0.76 12.91
N THR A 412 -15.92 -0.02 13.43
CA THR A 412 -16.85 0.77 12.62
C THR A 412 -16.13 1.90 11.87
N ALA A 413 -15.25 2.64 12.57
CA ALA A 413 -14.48 3.72 11.98
C ALA A 413 -13.52 3.20 10.89
N ALA A 414 -12.75 2.16 11.21
CA ALA A 414 -11.81 1.53 10.29
C ALA A 414 -12.52 0.92 9.07
N TYR A 415 -13.69 0.29 9.25
CA TYR A 415 -14.52 -0.21 8.15
C TYR A 415 -14.97 0.92 7.22
N ARG A 416 -15.48 2.03 7.76
CA ARG A 416 -15.90 3.19 6.95
C ARG A 416 -14.74 3.75 6.13
N LEU A 417 -13.57 3.90 6.76
CA LEU A 417 -12.38 4.39 6.09
C LEU A 417 -11.98 3.48 4.93
N VAL A 418 -11.79 2.18 5.19
CA VAL A 418 -11.38 1.23 4.15
C VAL A 418 -12.46 1.13 3.06
N ARG A 419 -13.74 1.21 3.40
CA ARG A 419 -14.85 1.26 2.43
C ARG A 419 -14.71 2.44 1.46
N THR A 420 -14.41 3.64 1.95
CA THR A 420 -14.19 4.83 1.10
C THR A 420 -12.94 4.69 0.23
N GLN A 421 -11.86 4.10 0.76
CA GLN A 421 -10.64 3.81 -0.02
C GLN A 421 -10.90 2.81 -1.16
N HIS A 422 -11.92 1.95 -1.02
CA HIS A 422 -12.38 1.04 -2.06
C HIS A 422 -13.38 1.69 -3.05
N GLY A 423 -13.57 3.02 -3.00
CA GLY A 423 -14.43 3.76 -3.94
C GLY A 423 -15.93 3.59 -3.69
N LEU A 424 -16.31 3.05 -2.53
CA LEU A 424 -17.71 2.88 -2.15
C LEU A 424 -18.22 4.15 -1.44
N PRO A 425 -19.51 4.50 -1.60
CA PRO A 425 -20.08 5.72 -0.99
C PRO A 425 -19.92 5.71 0.54
N ALA A 426 -19.96 6.89 1.17
CA ALA A 426 -19.96 6.96 2.63
C ALA A 426 -21.24 6.32 3.22
N LEU A 427 -21.14 5.65 4.37
CA LEU A 427 -22.34 5.23 5.10
C LEU A 427 -22.99 6.45 5.77
N PRO A 428 -24.33 6.54 5.82
CA PRO A 428 -24.98 7.60 6.58
C PRO A 428 -24.56 7.54 8.06
N THR A 429 -24.25 8.70 8.64
CA THR A 429 -23.96 8.82 10.08
C THR A 429 -25.23 8.59 10.89
N PRO A 430 -25.20 7.78 11.96
CA PRO A 430 -26.36 7.63 12.83
C PRO A 430 -26.66 8.98 13.50
N SER A 431 -27.82 9.57 13.23
CA SER A 431 -28.24 10.81 13.87
C SER A 431 -28.67 10.54 15.32
N SER A 432 -28.14 11.31 16.26
CA SER A 432 -28.58 11.34 17.66
C SER A 432 -29.87 12.16 17.78
N SER A 433 -31.05 11.54 17.61
CA SER A 433 -32.33 11.97 18.20
C SER A 433 -33.46 10.98 17.87
N PRO A 434 -34.28 10.55 18.85
CA PRO A 434 -35.45 9.72 18.57
C PRO A 434 -36.63 10.61 18.15
N ARG A 435 -37.23 10.35 16.98
CA ARG A 435 -38.57 10.89 16.65
C ARG A 435 -39.56 9.74 16.49
N LEU A 436 -40.69 9.93 17.17
CA LEU A 436 -41.82 9.01 17.25
C LEU A 436 -42.47 8.70 15.88
N SER A 437 -42.97 7.47 15.82
CA SER A 437 -43.89 6.81 14.88
C SER A 437 -44.82 7.67 14.01
N SER A 438 -44.99 7.25 12.74
CA SER A 438 -46.29 7.12 12.02
C SER A 438 -46.08 6.39 10.66
N PRO A 439 -47.14 5.93 9.94
CA PRO A 439 -47.48 4.52 9.61
C PRO A 439 -47.02 4.06 8.19
N PRO A 440 -47.25 2.80 7.75
CA PRO A 440 -46.57 2.27 6.58
C PRO A 440 -47.18 2.81 5.28
N ALA A 441 -46.36 3.42 4.45
CA ALA A 441 -46.68 3.75 3.06
C ALA A 441 -46.13 2.67 2.11
N THR A 442 -46.92 2.43 1.08
CA THR A 442 -46.87 1.48 -0.04
C THR A 442 -45.50 1.30 -0.74
N PRO A 443 -45.28 0.16 -1.42
CA PRO A 443 -43.99 -0.18 -2.00
C PRO A 443 -43.77 0.57 -3.31
N HIS A 444 -42.84 1.52 -3.33
CA HIS A 444 -42.26 2.02 -4.57
C HIS A 444 -40.74 2.09 -4.52
N ALA A 445 -40.19 1.71 -5.67
CA ALA A 445 -38.83 1.91 -6.16
C ALA A 445 -37.75 0.99 -5.57
N LEU A 446 -37.46 -0.06 -6.33
CA LEU A 446 -36.17 -0.75 -6.33
C LEU A 446 -35.05 0.28 -6.48
N THR A 447 -34.28 0.48 -5.42
CA THR A 447 -32.99 1.16 -5.43
C THR A 447 -32.02 0.37 -6.31
N PRO A 448 -31.24 0.98 -7.22
CA PRO A 448 -30.34 0.24 -8.10
C PRO A 448 -29.25 -0.46 -7.27
N MET A 449 -29.13 -1.78 -7.48
CA MET A 449 -28.05 -2.58 -6.92
C MET A 449 -26.69 -2.03 -7.39
N THR A 450 -25.76 -1.92 -6.46
CA THR A 450 -24.36 -1.57 -6.68
C THR A 450 -23.73 -2.42 -7.79
N THR A 451 -23.10 -1.76 -8.76
CA THR A 451 -22.58 -2.30 -10.01
C THR A 451 -21.46 -3.33 -9.80
N ILE A 452 -21.82 -4.61 -9.74
CA ILE A 452 -20.90 -5.69 -10.09
C ILE A 452 -20.70 -5.60 -11.62
N GLY A 453 -19.46 -5.49 -12.09
CA GLY A 453 -19.20 -5.49 -13.54
C GLY A 453 -19.79 -6.76 -14.18
N HIS A 454 -20.57 -6.60 -15.26
CA HIS A 454 -21.34 -7.68 -15.91
C HIS A 454 -20.49 -8.94 -16.17
N LEU A 455 -19.23 -8.80 -16.56
CA LEU A 455 -18.32 -9.94 -16.77
C LEU A 455 -18.11 -10.79 -15.51
N ALA A 456 -17.97 -10.17 -14.35
CA ALA A 456 -17.77 -10.88 -13.09
C ALA A 456 -19.06 -11.60 -12.65
N LEU A 457 -20.21 -10.93 -12.79
CA LEU A 457 -21.50 -11.52 -12.46
C LEU A 457 -21.87 -12.69 -13.39
N PHE A 458 -21.56 -12.55 -14.68
CA PHE A 458 -21.76 -13.59 -15.69
C PHE A 458 -20.91 -14.82 -15.40
N ASN A 459 -19.59 -14.64 -15.19
CA ASN A 459 -18.70 -15.76 -14.86
C ASN A 459 -19.10 -16.46 -13.55
N GLN A 460 -19.59 -15.72 -12.54
CA GLN A 460 -20.06 -16.31 -11.29
C GLN A 460 -21.28 -17.21 -11.49
N HIS A 461 -22.22 -16.82 -12.36
CA HIS A 461 -23.38 -17.65 -12.67
C HIS A 461 -23.00 -18.90 -13.45
N LEU A 462 -22.03 -18.80 -14.37
CA LEU A 462 -21.54 -19.96 -15.12
C LEU A 462 -20.79 -20.96 -14.23
N GLN A 463 -19.97 -20.48 -13.29
CA GLN A 463 -19.26 -21.34 -12.33
C GLN A 463 -20.21 -22.08 -11.38
N LYS A 464 -21.32 -21.45 -10.97
CA LYS A 464 -22.34 -22.13 -10.15
C LYS A 464 -23.05 -23.27 -10.89
N GLY A 465 -23.06 -23.24 -12.22
CA GLY A 465 -23.71 -24.25 -13.06
C GLY A 465 -22.75 -25.22 -13.73
N ASP A 466 -21.45 -25.18 -13.40
CA ASP A 466 -20.38 -25.96 -14.05
C ASP A 466 -20.39 -25.88 -15.60
N ARG A 467 -20.67 -24.68 -16.13
CA ARG A 467 -20.84 -24.45 -17.56
C ARG A 467 -19.54 -24.01 -18.22
N GLN A 468 -19.23 -24.57 -19.38
CA GLN A 468 -18.01 -24.24 -20.12
C GLN A 468 -18.19 -22.93 -20.89
N VAL A 469 -17.25 -21.99 -20.75
CA VAL A 469 -17.31 -20.69 -21.42
C VAL A 469 -16.16 -20.52 -22.42
N GLU A 470 -16.48 -20.09 -23.62
CA GLU A 470 -15.51 -19.79 -24.68
C GLU A 470 -15.68 -18.34 -25.17
N TRP A 471 -14.57 -17.61 -25.29
CA TRP A 471 -14.55 -16.22 -25.74
C TRP A 471 -13.81 -16.15 -27.08
N ILE A 472 -14.54 -15.90 -28.16
CA ILE A 472 -13.99 -15.87 -29.52
C ILE A 472 -13.88 -14.41 -29.97
N TYR A 473 -12.67 -13.99 -30.34
CA TYR A 473 -12.39 -12.62 -30.80
C TYR A 473 -12.39 -12.54 -32.32
N SER A 474 -12.86 -11.42 -32.88
CA SER A 474 -12.84 -11.15 -34.31
C SER A 474 -12.39 -9.71 -34.62
N ASP A 475 -11.95 -9.50 -35.86
CA ASP A 475 -11.51 -8.19 -36.36
C ASP A 475 -12.65 -7.40 -37.02
N SER A 476 -13.83 -8.00 -37.15
CA SER A 476 -15.02 -7.42 -37.78
C SER A 476 -16.31 -7.82 -37.04
N PRO A 477 -17.34 -6.95 -37.00
CA PRO A 477 -18.63 -7.25 -36.37
C PRO A 477 -19.45 -8.34 -37.08
N ASP A 478 -19.12 -8.69 -38.34
CA ASP A 478 -19.99 -9.49 -39.24
C ASP A 478 -19.41 -10.83 -39.74
N HIS A 479 -18.34 -11.39 -39.13
CA HIS A 479 -17.89 -12.73 -39.52
C HIS A 479 -18.68 -13.83 -38.77
N ASP A 480 -19.63 -14.46 -39.48
CA ASP A 480 -20.55 -15.50 -38.96
C ASP A 480 -20.20 -16.94 -39.38
N ASP A 481 -18.99 -17.21 -39.89
CA ASP A 481 -18.71 -18.53 -40.46
C ASP A 481 -17.82 -19.39 -39.57
N GLY A 482 -18.42 -20.45 -39.00
CA GLY A 482 -17.79 -21.48 -38.19
C GLY A 482 -16.78 -22.38 -38.92
N LYS A 483 -15.89 -21.84 -39.78
CA LYS A 483 -14.78 -22.59 -40.39
C LYS A 483 -13.51 -21.73 -40.57
N GLY A 484 -12.47 -22.17 -39.86
CA GLY A 484 -11.02 -21.93 -39.95
C GLY A 484 -10.43 -20.88 -40.91
N GLY A 485 -9.47 -20.12 -40.35
CA GLY A 485 -8.40 -19.47 -41.11
C GLY A 485 -7.74 -18.34 -40.32
N VAL A 486 -6.50 -18.56 -39.84
CA VAL A 486 -5.63 -17.47 -39.37
C VAL A 486 -5.17 -16.72 -40.62
N THR A 487 -5.77 -15.57 -40.91
CA THR A 487 -5.28 -14.64 -41.93
C THR A 487 -4.76 -13.38 -41.25
N GLU A 488 -3.43 -13.28 -41.23
CA GLU A 488 -2.69 -12.07 -40.95
C GLU A 488 -2.88 -11.08 -42.13
N VAL A 489 -3.13 -9.79 -41.85
CA VAL A 489 -2.36 -8.63 -42.37
C VAL A 489 -3.10 -7.28 -42.25
N LYS A 490 -2.39 -6.34 -41.59
CA LYS A 490 -2.31 -4.86 -41.70
C LYS A 490 -3.59 -4.02 -41.82
N GLY A 491 -3.90 -3.32 -40.71
CA GLY A 491 -4.78 -2.14 -40.65
C GLY A 491 -4.17 -1.00 -39.82
N THR A 492 -4.49 0.22 -40.19
CA THR A 492 -3.86 1.51 -39.88
C THR A 492 -4.04 2.04 -38.44
N LYS A 493 -3.12 2.93 -38.03
CA LYS A 493 -3.08 3.67 -36.75
C LYS A 493 -4.41 4.39 -36.44
N THR A 494 -5.16 3.92 -35.45
CA THR A 494 -5.83 4.71 -34.38
C THR A 494 -6.73 3.78 -33.55
N THR A 495 -6.45 3.65 -32.24
CA THR A 495 -7.18 2.91 -31.17
C THR A 495 -7.71 1.49 -31.51
N PRO A 496 -7.13 0.40 -30.96
CA PRO A 496 -7.59 -0.96 -31.24
C PRO A 496 -9.03 -1.17 -30.75
N VAL A 497 -9.93 -1.56 -31.67
CA VAL A 497 -11.30 -1.97 -31.37
C VAL A 497 -11.34 -3.49 -31.34
N TRP A 498 -11.86 -4.06 -30.25
CA TRP A 498 -12.00 -5.49 -30.06
C TRP A 498 -13.45 -5.89 -30.25
N PHE A 499 -13.70 -6.93 -31.03
CA PHE A 499 -14.98 -7.62 -31.09
C PHE A 499 -14.83 -8.99 -30.44
N VAL A 500 -15.79 -9.38 -29.61
CA VAL A 500 -15.80 -10.68 -28.95
C VAL A 500 -17.20 -11.25 -28.92
N ARG A 501 -17.33 -12.57 -29.11
CA ARG A 501 -18.53 -13.33 -28.80
C ARG A 501 -18.26 -14.31 -27.66
N VAL A 502 -19.28 -14.55 -26.86
CA VAL A 502 -19.23 -15.54 -25.79
C VAL A 502 -20.13 -16.71 -26.14
N LEU A 503 -19.57 -17.91 -26.06
CA LEU A 503 -20.31 -19.17 -26.11
C LEU A 503 -20.30 -19.81 -24.73
N VAL A 504 -21.43 -20.37 -24.34
CA VAL A 504 -21.59 -21.16 -23.12
C VAL A 504 -22.10 -22.53 -23.53
N ASP A 505 -21.33 -23.57 -23.23
CA ASP A 505 -21.55 -24.95 -23.68
C ASP A 505 -21.76 -25.06 -25.21
N GLY A 506 -21.02 -24.26 -25.97
CA GLY A 506 -21.09 -24.21 -27.44
C GLY A 506 -22.27 -23.40 -28.01
N GLU A 507 -23.16 -22.86 -27.17
CA GLU A 507 -24.27 -22.01 -27.60
C GLU A 507 -23.90 -20.52 -27.48
N PHE A 508 -24.30 -19.67 -28.42
CA PHE A 508 -23.99 -18.23 -28.40
C PHE A 508 -24.80 -17.46 -27.34
N TYR A 509 -24.12 -16.74 -26.44
CA TYR A 509 -24.76 -15.99 -25.33
C TYR A 509 -24.68 -14.47 -25.50
N GLY A 510 -23.75 -13.95 -26.29
CA GLY A 510 -23.66 -12.51 -26.51
C GLY A 510 -22.44 -12.10 -27.32
N ARG A 511 -22.48 -10.87 -27.84
CA ARG A 511 -21.36 -10.20 -28.51
C ARG A 511 -21.08 -8.84 -27.89
N GLY A 512 -19.84 -8.36 -28.00
CA GLY A 512 -19.44 -7.10 -27.42
C GLY A 512 -18.29 -6.46 -28.16
N ARG A 513 -18.26 -5.14 -28.11
CA ARG A 513 -17.32 -4.27 -28.79
C ARG A 513 -16.67 -3.36 -27.76
N GLY A 514 -15.36 -3.18 -27.84
CA GLY A 514 -14.72 -2.24 -26.92
C GLY A 514 -13.32 -1.85 -27.31
N ASN A 515 -12.90 -0.70 -26.81
CA ASN A 515 -11.54 -0.21 -27.00
C ASN A 515 -10.50 -1.02 -26.18
N THR A 516 -10.96 -2.00 -25.39
CA THR A 516 -10.14 -3.03 -24.73
C THR A 516 -10.86 -4.38 -24.77
N LYS A 517 -10.11 -5.49 -24.73
CA LYS A 517 -10.70 -6.85 -24.58
C LYS A 517 -11.61 -6.97 -23.36
N LYS A 518 -11.32 -6.24 -22.28
CA LYS A 518 -12.13 -6.25 -21.05
C LYS A 518 -13.48 -5.55 -21.29
N ALA A 519 -13.49 -4.40 -21.96
CA ALA A 519 -14.72 -3.68 -22.30
C ALA A 519 -15.61 -4.51 -23.24
N ALA A 520 -15.01 -5.09 -24.29
CA ALA A 520 -15.73 -5.97 -25.22
C ALA A 520 -16.34 -7.19 -24.50
N ARG A 521 -15.60 -7.85 -23.61
CA ARG A 521 -16.12 -8.97 -22.81
C ARG A 521 -17.21 -8.56 -21.84
N ASN A 522 -17.10 -7.37 -21.23
CA ASN A 522 -18.10 -6.87 -20.30
C ASN A 522 -19.43 -6.53 -20.98
N GLU A 523 -19.39 -6.06 -22.23
CA GLU A 523 -20.60 -5.85 -23.04
C GLU A 523 -21.24 -7.18 -23.47
N ALA A 524 -20.43 -8.13 -23.98
CA ALA A 524 -20.94 -9.45 -24.33
C ALA A 524 -21.51 -10.23 -23.12
N ALA A 525 -20.87 -10.10 -21.94
CA ALA A 525 -21.37 -10.66 -20.69
C ALA A 525 -22.69 -10.04 -20.24
N LYS A 526 -22.93 -8.76 -20.54
CA LYS A 526 -24.22 -8.12 -20.27
C LYS A 526 -25.35 -8.81 -21.03
N LEU A 527 -25.16 -9.00 -22.34
CA LEU A 527 -26.12 -9.72 -23.18
C LEU A 527 -26.28 -11.18 -22.74
N GLY A 528 -25.18 -11.81 -22.32
CA GLY A 528 -25.20 -13.15 -21.76
C GLY A 528 -26.04 -13.26 -20.48
N LEU A 529 -25.96 -12.28 -19.58
CA LEU A 529 -26.80 -12.22 -18.37
C LEU A 529 -28.27 -12.01 -18.72
N GLU A 530 -28.58 -11.12 -19.66
CA GLU A 530 -29.95 -10.92 -20.16
C GLU A 530 -30.53 -12.22 -20.75
N LYS A 531 -29.73 -12.97 -21.53
CA LYS A 531 -30.12 -14.28 -22.07
C LYS A 531 -30.36 -15.34 -20.98
N MET A 532 -29.66 -15.22 -19.85
CA MET A 532 -29.86 -16.07 -18.66
C MET A 532 -31.03 -15.60 -17.77
N GLY A 533 -31.78 -14.58 -18.19
CA GLY A 533 -32.89 -14.00 -17.41
C GLY A 533 -32.45 -13.14 -16.23
N ILE A 534 -31.18 -12.73 -16.20
CA ILE A 534 -30.59 -11.89 -15.16
C ILE A 534 -30.50 -10.46 -15.69
N PHE A 535 -31.44 -9.62 -15.27
CA PHE A 535 -31.48 -8.21 -15.64
C PHE A 535 -30.52 -7.41 -14.73
N VAL A 536 -29.61 -6.64 -15.33
CA VAL A 536 -28.53 -5.89 -14.67
C VAL A 536 -28.53 -4.42 -15.05
#